data_AF-A0A359CP08-F1
#
_entry.id   AF-A0A359CP08-F1
#
_cell.length_a   1.000
_cell.length_b   1.000
_cell.length_c   1.000
_cell.angle_alpha   90.00
_cell.angle_beta   90.00
_cell.angle_gamma   90.00
#
_symmetry.space_group_name_H-M   'P 1'
#
loop_
_entity.id
_entity.type
_entity.pdbx_description
1 polymer ?
#
loop_
_entity_poly.entity_id
_entity_poly.type
_entity_poly.pdbx_seq_one_letter_code
_entity_poly.pdbx_strand_id
1 'polypeptide(L)'
;ERCIKRDKKDKNSYNTSVARLIDITGEEPQILSDKKRDTDEKVKEILGLSFDDFTRSVVLPQGKFSEFLKLQPSNRNNMMERLFGLERYGNDLIKKVKKHRDTYKEKLLIVDTQIEGFGDISNELYENKKAELETLIDEEKTLKDENKRLNEEYKKYGEVWELKNELKVYMDKMNKLKEKEDYINELKLKLNSGKRALSIKPFADRVNSLNGEVVKSEEKLKNLNKAFEDKKKLFTAAEDDYKKALSRKNNELPALIRREGELNQAIEIEDKKEILEKEKDAALKEYFKVKDEYEGHEKGLKEITDNKDLCQKTIDNLTCEKERIKVEPEKRNKAVEGSKVEEKYNEALK
;
A
#
# COMPACT_ATOMS: atom_id res chain seq x y z
N GLU A 1 -132.59 -16.45 -44.07
CA GLU A 1 -132.73 -16.50 -45.55
C GLU A 1 -132.03 -17.74 -46.11
N ARG A 2 -132.67 -18.50 -47.00
CA ARG A 2 -132.03 -19.66 -47.64
C ARG A 2 -132.47 -19.80 -49.11
N CYS A 3 -131.52 -19.75 -50.04
CA CYS A 3 -131.78 -19.92 -51.47
C CYS A 3 -131.40 -21.33 -51.92
N ILE A 4 -132.42 -22.09 -52.30
CA ILE A 4 -132.30 -23.50 -52.68
C ILE A 4 -132.48 -23.62 -54.20
N LYS A 5 -131.55 -24.30 -54.88
CA LYS A 5 -131.64 -24.64 -56.30
C LYS A 5 -131.72 -26.16 -56.44
N ARG A 6 -132.67 -26.67 -57.23
CA ARG A 6 -132.75 -28.10 -57.55
C ARG A 6 -131.51 -28.53 -58.33
N ASP A 7 -130.98 -29.69 -57.99
CA ASP A 7 -129.85 -30.24 -58.71
C ASP A 7 -130.27 -30.59 -60.15
N LYS A 8 -129.41 -30.28 -61.12
CA LYS A 8 -129.70 -30.55 -62.54
C LYS A 8 -129.59 -32.05 -62.87
N LYS A 9 -128.88 -32.83 -62.04
CA LYS A 9 -128.65 -34.27 -62.26
C LYS A 9 -129.65 -35.17 -61.52
N ASP A 10 -130.12 -34.76 -60.35
CA ASP A 10 -131.08 -35.51 -59.54
C ASP A 10 -132.26 -34.63 -59.14
N LYS A 11 -133.45 -34.96 -59.63
CA LYS A 11 -134.67 -34.16 -59.40
C LYS A 11 -135.11 -34.16 -57.93
N ASN A 12 -134.62 -35.10 -57.10
CA ASN A 12 -134.92 -35.19 -55.67
C ASN A 12 -133.85 -34.53 -54.78
N SER A 13 -132.75 -34.02 -55.34
CA SER A 13 -131.68 -33.36 -54.59
C SER A 13 -131.73 -31.84 -54.72
N TYR A 14 -131.32 -31.15 -53.67
CA TYR A 14 -131.30 -29.69 -53.61
C TYR A 14 -129.95 -29.17 -53.13
N ASN A 15 -129.40 -28.18 -53.84
CA ASN A 15 -128.20 -27.47 -53.44
C ASN A 15 -128.56 -26.11 -52.86
N THR A 16 -128.05 -25.82 -51.67
CA THR A 16 -128.20 -24.51 -51.03
C THR A 16 -127.10 -23.59 -51.55
N SER A 17 -127.49 -22.53 -52.28
CA SER A 17 -126.55 -21.56 -52.86
C SER A 17 -126.24 -20.40 -51.91
N VAL A 18 -127.20 -20.01 -51.07
CA VAL A 18 -127.06 -18.97 -50.04
C VAL A 18 -127.78 -19.44 -48.79
N ALA A 19 -127.15 -19.30 -47.63
CA ALA A 19 -127.76 -19.54 -46.32
C ALA A 19 -127.28 -18.46 -45.35
N ARG A 20 -128.19 -17.59 -44.91
CA ARG A 20 -127.91 -16.54 -43.93
C ARG A 20 -128.88 -16.65 -42.77
N LEU A 21 -128.36 -16.64 -41.55
CA LEU A 21 -129.17 -16.49 -40.35
C LEU A 21 -129.14 -15.01 -39.94
N ILE A 22 -130.32 -14.41 -39.80
CA ILE A 22 -130.47 -12.99 -39.54
C ILE A 22 -131.35 -12.86 -38.31
N ASP A 23 -130.88 -12.09 -37.33
CA ASP A 23 -131.69 -11.65 -36.21
C ASP A 23 -132.43 -10.37 -36.62
N ILE A 24 -133.74 -10.39 -36.46
CA ILE A 24 -134.65 -9.28 -36.82
C ILE A 24 -135.31 -8.65 -35.59
N THR A 25 -134.88 -9.02 -34.38
CA THR A 25 -135.50 -8.54 -33.13
C THR A 25 -135.04 -7.14 -32.73
N GLY A 26 -133.94 -6.63 -33.29
CA GLY A 26 -133.43 -5.27 -33.09
C GLY A 26 -133.92 -4.24 -34.11
N GLU A 27 -133.57 -2.96 -33.92
CA GLU A 27 -133.91 -1.86 -34.85
C GLU A 27 -133.26 -2.03 -36.24
N GLU A 28 -132.08 -2.67 -36.30
CA GLU A 28 -131.41 -3.05 -37.54
C GLU A 28 -131.17 -4.57 -37.60
N PRO A 29 -131.42 -5.23 -38.75
CA PRO A 29 -131.23 -6.66 -38.88
C PRO A 29 -129.74 -7.07 -38.84
N GLN A 30 -129.37 -7.96 -37.91
CA GLN A 30 -127.98 -8.42 -37.72
C GLN A 30 -127.76 -9.81 -38.33
N ILE A 31 -126.71 -9.97 -39.16
CA ILE A 31 -126.33 -11.27 -39.71
C ILE A 31 -125.55 -12.06 -38.66
N LEU A 32 -126.14 -13.18 -38.19
CA LEU A 32 -125.53 -14.09 -37.21
C LEU A 32 -124.58 -15.10 -37.86
N SER A 33 -124.88 -15.52 -39.10
CA SER A 33 -124.03 -16.41 -39.89
C SER A 33 -124.37 -16.30 -41.38
N ASP A 34 -123.38 -16.46 -42.25
CA ASP A 34 -123.52 -16.29 -43.71
C ASP A 34 -123.05 -17.50 -44.55
N LYS A 35 -122.43 -18.49 -43.90
CA LYS A 35 -122.02 -19.77 -44.49
C LYS A 35 -122.96 -20.89 -44.09
N LYS A 36 -123.16 -21.86 -44.99
CA LYS A 36 -124.07 -23.00 -44.77
C LYS A 36 -123.77 -23.79 -43.49
N ARG A 37 -122.50 -24.22 -43.29
CA ARG A 37 -122.13 -25.04 -42.13
C ARG A 37 -122.28 -24.28 -40.82
N ASP A 38 -121.80 -23.03 -40.79
CA ASP A 38 -121.86 -22.19 -39.60
C ASP A 38 -123.31 -21.82 -39.26
N THR A 39 -124.15 -21.62 -40.28
CA THR A 39 -125.60 -21.44 -40.13
C THR A 39 -126.26 -22.70 -39.59
N ASP A 40 -125.94 -23.88 -40.12
CA ASP A 40 -126.50 -25.14 -39.64
C ASP A 40 -126.07 -25.43 -38.18
N GLU A 41 -124.83 -25.09 -37.77
CA GLU A 41 -124.36 -25.20 -36.38
C GLU A 41 -125.00 -24.16 -35.45
N LYS A 42 -125.08 -22.88 -35.87
CA LYS A 42 -125.73 -21.82 -35.09
C LYS A 42 -127.22 -22.09 -34.90
N VAL A 43 -127.89 -22.63 -35.91
CA VAL A 43 -129.28 -23.06 -35.79
C VAL A 43 -129.43 -24.17 -34.74
N LYS A 44 -128.52 -25.16 -34.71
CA LYS A 44 -128.54 -26.20 -33.66
C LYS A 44 -128.28 -25.62 -32.27
N GLU A 45 -127.33 -24.68 -32.16
CA GLU A 45 -126.98 -24.01 -30.90
C GLU A 45 -128.18 -23.20 -30.36
N ILE A 46 -128.86 -22.45 -31.22
CA ILE A 46 -130.02 -21.62 -30.84
C ILE A 46 -131.23 -22.48 -30.49
N LEU A 47 -131.52 -23.52 -31.27
CA LEU A 47 -132.66 -24.40 -31.04
C LEU A 47 -132.41 -25.45 -29.94
N GLY A 48 -131.15 -25.70 -29.58
CA GLY A 48 -130.76 -26.75 -28.64
C GLY A 48 -131.03 -28.18 -29.14
N LEU A 49 -131.34 -28.35 -30.43
CA LEU A 49 -131.78 -29.61 -31.02
C LEU A 49 -131.02 -29.91 -32.30
N SER A 50 -130.66 -31.18 -32.49
CA SER A 50 -130.18 -31.64 -33.79
C SER A 50 -131.35 -31.80 -34.77
N PHE A 51 -131.04 -31.91 -36.07
CA PHE A 51 -132.06 -32.14 -37.11
C PHE A 51 -132.89 -33.41 -36.85
N ASP A 52 -132.22 -34.49 -36.42
CA ASP A 52 -132.89 -35.73 -36.05
C ASP A 52 -133.81 -35.53 -34.84
N ASP A 53 -133.35 -34.80 -33.82
CA ASP A 53 -134.16 -34.53 -32.62
C ASP A 53 -135.37 -33.64 -32.93
N PHE A 54 -135.19 -32.65 -33.80
CA PHE A 54 -136.23 -31.73 -34.26
C PHE A 54 -137.32 -32.45 -35.07
N THR A 55 -136.93 -33.31 -36.02
CA THR A 55 -137.90 -34.07 -36.82
C THR A 55 -138.63 -35.14 -36.01
N ARG A 56 -137.99 -35.70 -34.98
CA ARG A 56 -138.60 -36.68 -34.06
C ARG A 56 -139.55 -36.06 -33.05
N SER A 57 -139.34 -34.81 -32.65
CA SER A 57 -140.05 -34.20 -31.51
C SER A 57 -141.01 -33.07 -31.90
N VAL A 58 -140.72 -32.32 -32.98
CA VAL A 58 -141.47 -31.10 -33.34
C VAL A 58 -142.33 -31.30 -34.59
N VAL A 59 -141.78 -31.86 -35.66
CA VAL A 59 -142.48 -31.96 -36.97
C VAL A 59 -143.29 -33.26 -37.13
N LEU A 60 -143.03 -34.27 -36.29
CA LEU A 60 -143.70 -35.58 -36.24
C LEU A 60 -144.17 -36.13 -37.61
N PRO A 61 -143.25 -36.44 -38.54
CA PRO A 61 -143.62 -37.09 -39.80
C PRO A 61 -144.28 -38.46 -39.54
N GLN A 62 -145.25 -38.83 -40.38
CA GLN A 62 -145.98 -40.09 -40.25
C GLN A 62 -145.00 -41.29 -40.17
N GLY A 63 -145.08 -42.06 -39.08
CA GLY A 63 -144.22 -43.23 -38.82
C GLY A 63 -142.89 -42.99 -38.08
N LYS A 64 -142.45 -41.73 -37.88
CA LYS A 64 -141.15 -41.43 -37.25
C LYS A 64 -141.15 -41.45 -35.71
N PHE A 65 -142.30 -41.35 -35.07
CA PHE A 65 -142.41 -41.53 -33.61
C PHE A 65 -142.05 -42.96 -33.16
N SER A 66 -142.35 -43.97 -33.99
CA SER A 66 -142.00 -45.37 -33.73
C SER A 66 -140.48 -45.60 -33.68
N GLU A 67 -139.68 -44.81 -34.41
CA GLU A 67 -138.23 -44.88 -34.32
C GLU A 67 -137.72 -44.37 -32.97
N PHE A 68 -138.36 -43.36 -32.38
CA PHE A 68 -138.02 -42.85 -31.05
C PHE A 68 -138.20 -43.94 -29.96
N LEU A 69 -139.29 -44.71 -30.02
CA LEU A 69 -139.52 -45.84 -29.11
C LEU A 69 -138.51 -46.98 -29.31
N LYS A 70 -137.95 -47.13 -30.51
CA LYS A 70 -136.96 -48.17 -30.85
C LYS A 70 -135.50 -47.75 -30.60
N LEU A 71 -135.24 -46.50 -30.19
CA LEU A 71 -133.88 -46.05 -29.87
C LEU A 71 -133.29 -46.84 -28.70
N GLN A 72 -131.98 -47.12 -28.78
CA GLN A 72 -131.21 -47.71 -27.69
C GLN A 72 -131.24 -46.80 -26.44
N PRO A 73 -131.25 -47.36 -25.22
CA PRO A 73 -131.36 -46.57 -23.98
C PRO A 73 -130.32 -45.44 -23.87
N SER A 74 -129.08 -45.66 -24.28
CA SER A 74 -128.03 -44.64 -24.29
C SER A 74 -128.34 -43.48 -25.25
N ASN A 75 -128.76 -43.79 -26.48
CA ASN A 75 -129.10 -42.78 -27.48
C ASN A 75 -130.38 -42.02 -27.10
N ARG A 76 -131.34 -42.71 -26.49
CA ARG A 76 -132.55 -42.10 -25.93
C ARG A 76 -132.21 -41.13 -24.80
N ASN A 77 -131.33 -41.51 -23.88
CA ASN A 77 -130.90 -40.62 -22.80
C ASN A 77 -130.14 -39.40 -23.32
N ASN A 78 -129.23 -39.58 -24.29
CA ASN A 78 -128.54 -38.44 -24.92
C ASN A 78 -129.50 -37.47 -25.63
N MET A 79 -130.52 -38.00 -26.32
CA MET A 79 -131.56 -37.19 -26.93
C MET A 79 -132.40 -36.46 -25.87
N MET A 80 -132.75 -37.13 -24.77
CA MET A 80 -133.49 -36.51 -23.66
C MET A 80 -132.66 -35.45 -22.93
N GLU A 81 -131.36 -35.69 -22.75
CA GLU A 81 -130.44 -34.71 -22.19
C GLU A 81 -130.41 -33.43 -23.04
N ARG A 82 -130.41 -33.55 -24.38
CA ARG A 82 -130.52 -32.42 -25.30
C ARG A 82 -131.86 -31.71 -25.21
N LEU A 83 -132.95 -32.48 -25.31
CA LEU A 83 -134.32 -31.96 -25.34
C LEU A 83 -134.69 -31.19 -24.06
N PHE A 84 -134.19 -31.63 -22.91
CA PHE A 84 -134.42 -30.98 -21.61
C PHE A 84 -133.28 -30.05 -21.16
N GLY A 85 -132.24 -29.83 -21.99
CA GLY A 85 -131.08 -28.99 -21.63
C GLY A 85 -130.28 -29.51 -20.43
N LEU A 86 -130.24 -30.83 -20.21
CA LEU A 86 -129.56 -31.52 -19.11
C LEU A 86 -128.14 -31.99 -19.47
N GLU A 87 -127.60 -31.61 -20.63
CA GLU A 87 -126.25 -32.00 -21.09
C GLU A 87 -125.15 -31.72 -20.05
N ARG A 88 -125.32 -30.63 -19.29
CA ARG A 88 -124.41 -30.21 -18.21
C ARG A 88 -124.33 -31.21 -17.05
N TYR A 89 -125.39 -32.00 -16.83
CA TYR A 89 -125.48 -33.00 -15.77
C TYR A 89 -125.22 -34.43 -16.26
N GLY A 90 -125.42 -34.69 -17.54
CA GLY A 90 -125.09 -35.97 -18.16
C GLY A 90 -123.64 -36.01 -18.59
N ASN A 91 -123.42 -35.91 -19.90
CA ASN A 91 -122.11 -36.10 -20.51
C ASN A 91 -121.01 -35.18 -19.97
N ASP A 92 -121.29 -33.91 -19.68
CA ASP A 92 -120.26 -32.97 -19.26
C ASP A 92 -119.78 -33.22 -17.83
N LEU A 93 -120.69 -33.58 -16.92
CA LEU A 93 -120.34 -33.97 -15.56
C LEU A 93 -119.51 -35.25 -15.55
N ILE A 94 -119.92 -36.26 -16.33
CA ILE A 94 -119.19 -37.53 -16.44
C ILE A 94 -117.76 -37.29 -16.95
N LYS A 95 -117.59 -36.44 -17.98
CA LYS A 95 -116.27 -36.05 -18.49
C LYS A 95 -115.43 -35.36 -17.41
N LYS A 96 -116.01 -34.43 -16.65
CA LYS A 96 -115.30 -33.69 -15.59
C LYS A 96 -114.85 -34.62 -14.46
N VAL A 97 -115.73 -35.52 -13.99
CA VAL A 97 -115.41 -36.50 -12.95
C VAL A 97 -114.31 -37.45 -13.42
N LYS A 98 -114.42 -37.95 -14.66
CA LYS A 98 -113.40 -38.83 -15.25
C LYS A 98 -112.04 -38.14 -15.32
N LYS A 99 -112.00 -36.88 -15.79
CA LYS A 99 -110.77 -36.09 -15.84
C LYS A 99 -110.12 -35.95 -14.47
N HIS A 100 -110.89 -35.63 -13.42
CA HIS A 100 -110.35 -35.52 -12.07
C HIS A 100 -109.84 -36.87 -11.55
N ARG A 101 -110.60 -37.95 -11.73
CA ARG A 101 -110.18 -39.30 -11.35
C ARG A 101 -108.84 -39.67 -11.98
N ASP A 102 -108.70 -39.43 -13.29
CA ASP A 102 -107.48 -39.77 -14.02
C ASP A 102 -106.28 -38.95 -13.50
N THR A 103 -106.45 -37.64 -13.25
CA THR A 103 -105.38 -36.81 -12.67
C THR A 103 -104.93 -37.26 -11.27
N TYR A 104 -105.86 -37.70 -10.41
CA TYR A 104 -105.49 -38.19 -9.09
C TYR A 104 -104.86 -39.57 -9.13
N LYS A 105 -105.27 -40.42 -10.09
CA LYS A 105 -104.65 -41.72 -10.32
C LYS A 105 -103.19 -41.58 -10.78
N GLU A 106 -102.90 -40.61 -11.65
CA GLU A 106 -101.52 -40.29 -12.06
C GLU A 106 -100.67 -39.81 -10.88
N LYS A 107 -101.21 -38.91 -10.04
CA LYS A 107 -100.51 -38.45 -8.83
C LYS A 107 -100.21 -39.59 -7.86
N LEU A 108 -101.17 -40.49 -7.65
CA LEU A 108 -100.98 -41.66 -6.80
C LEU A 108 -99.84 -42.54 -7.33
N LEU A 109 -99.85 -42.83 -8.63
CA LEU A 109 -98.80 -43.62 -9.27
C LEU A 109 -97.40 -42.99 -9.09
N ILE A 110 -97.28 -41.66 -9.20
CA ILE A 110 -96.00 -40.97 -8.96
C ILE A 110 -95.53 -41.17 -7.52
N VAL A 111 -96.43 -41.06 -6.55
CA VAL A 111 -96.08 -41.26 -5.14
C VAL A 111 -95.69 -42.72 -4.87
N ASP A 112 -96.46 -43.67 -5.39
CA ASP A 112 -96.19 -45.10 -5.23
C ASP A 112 -94.84 -45.48 -5.86
N THR A 113 -94.54 -44.99 -7.07
CA THR A 113 -93.24 -45.22 -7.73
C THR A 113 -92.07 -44.57 -7.00
N GLN A 114 -92.27 -43.40 -6.35
CA GLN A 114 -91.26 -42.79 -5.49
C GLN A 114 -90.99 -43.67 -4.27
N ILE A 115 -92.04 -44.15 -3.59
CA ILE A 115 -91.94 -45.05 -2.43
C ILE A 115 -91.24 -46.36 -2.82
N GLU A 116 -91.60 -46.96 -3.96
CA GLU A 116 -90.93 -48.16 -4.48
C GLU A 116 -89.44 -47.90 -4.80
N GLY A 117 -89.12 -46.72 -5.34
CA GLY A 117 -87.74 -46.31 -5.62
C GLY A 117 -86.87 -46.12 -4.38
N PHE A 118 -87.49 -45.89 -3.21
CA PHE A 118 -86.81 -45.83 -1.92
C PHE A 118 -86.54 -47.23 -1.33
N GLY A 119 -87.18 -48.29 -1.82
CA GLY A 119 -86.98 -49.68 -1.35
C GLY A 119 -87.50 -49.91 0.08
N ASP A 120 -87.00 -50.97 0.74
CA ASP A 120 -87.28 -51.24 2.16
C ASP A 120 -86.53 -50.25 3.08
N ILE A 121 -87.00 -49.01 3.13
CA ILE A 121 -86.60 -48.08 4.19
C ILE A 121 -87.36 -48.47 5.46
N SER A 122 -86.90 -49.56 6.08
CA SER A 122 -87.25 -49.84 7.47
C SER A 122 -86.66 -48.74 8.36
N ASN A 123 -87.42 -48.28 9.35
CA ASN A 123 -86.90 -47.38 10.38
C ASN A 123 -85.63 -47.95 11.04
N GLU A 124 -85.51 -49.28 11.14
CA GLU A 124 -84.30 -49.93 11.67
C GLU A 124 -83.08 -49.72 10.76
N LEU A 125 -83.25 -49.77 9.43
CA LEU A 125 -82.16 -49.54 8.49
C LEU A 125 -81.70 -48.08 8.52
N TYR A 126 -82.64 -47.14 8.65
CA TYR A 126 -82.35 -45.72 8.80
C TYR A 126 -81.56 -45.44 10.07
N GLU A 127 -82.01 -45.94 11.23
CA GLU A 127 -81.31 -45.74 12.50
C GLU A 127 -79.92 -46.41 12.49
N ASN A 128 -79.78 -47.59 11.88
CA ASN A 128 -78.48 -48.24 11.72
C ASN A 128 -77.51 -47.41 10.87
N LYS A 129 -77.97 -46.88 9.73
CA LYS A 129 -77.14 -46.03 8.86
C LYS A 129 -76.78 -44.70 9.50
N LYS A 130 -77.67 -44.15 10.33
CA LYS A 130 -77.42 -42.95 11.11
C LYS A 130 -76.36 -43.19 12.19
N ALA A 131 -76.44 -44.33 12.91
CA ALA A 131 -75.42 -44.71 13.88
C ALA A 131 -74.05 -44.94 13.22
N GLU A 132 -74.02 -45.60 12.05
CA GLU A 132 -72.79 -45.78 11.25
C GLU A 132 -72.18 -44.43 10.84
N LEU A 133 -73.02 -43.48 10.41
CA LEU A 133 -72.58 -42.13 10.08
C LEU A 133 -71.99 -41.40 11.30
N GLU A 134 -72.60 -41.50 12.47
CA GLU A 134 -72.07 -40.91 13.71
C GLU A 134 -70.71 -41.50 14.06
N THR A 135 -70.53 -42.82 13.94
CA THR A 135 -69.22 -43.47 14.18
C THR A 135 -68.15 -42.99 13.19
N LEU A 136 -68.49 -42.89 11.90
CA LEU A 136 -67.57 -42.42 10.87
C LEU A 136 -67.17 -40.96 11.07
N ILE A 137 -68.08 -40.11 11.56
CA ILE A 137 -67.78 -38.71 11.87
C ILE A 137 -66.78 -38.60 13.03
N ASP A 138 -66.90 -39.44 14.05
CA ASP A 138 -65.96 -39.44 15.16
C ASP A 138 -64.59 -40.03 14.77
N GLU A 139 -64.58 -41.07 13.92
CA GLU A 139 -63.35 -41.57 13.29
C GLU A 139 -62.66 -40.49 12.43
N GLU A 140 -63.41 -39.74 11.62
CA GLU A 140 -62.86 -38.64 10.82
C GLU A 140 -62.20 -37.56 11.71
N LYS A 141 -62.85 -37.18 12.82
CA LYS A 141 -62.28 -36.20 13.76
C LYS A 141 -60.98 -36.68 14.38
N THR A 142 -60.95 -37.93 14.85
CA THR A 142 -59.75 -38.51 15.48
C THR A 142 -58.58 -38.57 14.52
N LEU A 143 -58.81 -39.08 13.30
CA LEU A 143 -57.79 -39.11 12.23
C LEU A 143 -57.30 -37.70 11.85
N LYS A 144 -58.20 -36.71 11.81
CA LYS A 144 -57.84 -35.33 11.51
C LYS A 144 -56.93 -34.72 12.56
N ASP A 145 -57.19 -34.99 13.84
CA ASP A 145 -56.35 -34.49 14.93
C ASP A 145 -55.01 -35.23 15.02
N GLU A 146 -54.99 -36.54 14.75
CA GLU A 146 -53.74 -37.29 14.62
C GLU A 146 -52.87 -36.77 13.46
N ASN A 147 -53.47 -36.49 12.31
CA ASN A 147 -52.77 -35.95 11.15
C ASN A 147 -52.22 -34.54 11.42
N LYS A 148 -52.96 -33.68 12.12
CA LYS A 148 -52.46 -32.37 12.57
C LYS A 148 -51.22 -32.54 13.45
N ARG A 149 -51.30 -33.42 14.47
CA ARG A 149 -50.18 -33.68 15.38
C ARG A 149 -48.96 -34.21 14.63
N LEU A 150 -49.14 -35.17 13.72
CA LEU A 150 -48.05 -35.75 12.95
C LEU A 150 -47.40 -34.71 12.03
N ASN A 151 -48.19 -33.81 11.46
CA ASN A 151 -47.69 -32.71 10.63
C ASN A 151 -46.90 -31.67 11.44
N GLU A 152 -47.31 -31.39 12.68
CA GLU A 152 -46.53 -30.55 13.60
C GLU A 152 -45.20 -31.21 13.98
N GLU A 153 -45.19 -32.50 14.27
CA GLU A 153 -43.95 -33.26 14.52
C GLU A 153 -43.04 -33.27 13.29
N TYR A 154 -43.60 -33.49 12.09
CA TYR A 154 -42.86 -33.43 10.83
C TYR A 154 -42.19 -32.06 10.61
N LYS A 155 -42.90 -30.96 10.86
CA LYS A 155 -42.33 -29.60 10.77
C LYS A 155 -41.16 -29.41 11.74
N LYS A 156 -41.30 -29.83 12.99
CA LYS A 156 -40.20 -29.77 13.98
C LYS A 156 -38.98 -30.58 13.53
N TYR A 157 -39.19 -31.78 12.99
CA TYR A 157 -38.08 -32.59 12.46
C TYR A 157 -37.44 -31.95 11.22
N GLY A 158 -38.22 -31.26 10.38
CA GLY A 158 -37.72 -30.45 9.28
C GLY A 158 -36.79 -29.33 9.75
N GLU A 159 -37.22 -28.54 10.73
CA GLU A 159 -36.41 -27.46 11.34
C GLU A 159 -35.10 -28.00 11.94
N VAL A 160 -35.17 -29.11 12.69
CA VAL A 160 -33.98 -29.76 13.26
C VAL A 160 -33.02 -30.24 12.17
N TRP A 161 -33.54 -30.75 11.06
CA TRP A 161 -32.73 -31.20 9.94
C TRP A 161 -32.02 -30.02 9.24
N GLU A 162 -32.71 -28.91 9.03
CA GLU A 162 -32.14 -27.68 8.50
C GLU A 162 -31.02 -27.15 9.41
N LEU A 163 -31.27 -27.03 10.71
CA LEU A 163 -30.28 -26.61 11.70
C LEU A 163 -29.05 -27.53 11.72
N LYS A 164 -29.23 -28.83 11.55
CA LYS A 164 -28.12 -29.79 11.46
C LYS A 164 -27.27 -29.57 10.21
N ASN A 165 -27.90 -29.24 9.08
CA ASN A 165 -27.17 -28.92 7.85
C ASN A 165 -26.42 -27.59 7.98
N GLU A 166 -27.04 -26.57 8.56
CA GLU A 166 -26.36 -25.30 8.85
C GLU A 166 -25.15 -25.51 9.76
N LEU A 167 -25.31 -26.29 10.84
CA LEU A 167 -24.23 -26.63 11.75
C LEU A 167 -23.05 -27.28 11.01
N LYS A 168 -23.33 -28.22 10.10
CA LYS A 168 -22.30 -28.86 9.27
C LYS A 168 -21.54 -27.84 8.41
N VAL A 169 -22.25 -26.90 7.77
CA VAL A 169 -21.63 -25.82 6.99
C VAL A 169 -20.76 -24.92 7.87
N TYR A 170 -21.22 -24.58 9.07
CA TYR A 170 -20.44 -23.78 10.02
C TYR A 170 -19.22 -24.53 10.55
N MET A 171 -19.32 -25.83 10.80
CA MET A 171 -18.18 -26.66 11.19
C MET A 171 -17.12 -26.71 10.08
N ASP A 172 -17.52 -26.86 8.82
CA ASP A 172 -16.59 -26.82 7.68
C ASP A 172 -15.91 -25.45 7.54
N LYS A 173 -16.66 -24.36 7.74
CA LYS A 173 -16.07 -23.00 7.76
C LYS A 173 -15.07 -22.83 8.92
N MET A 174 -15.41 -23.33 10.10
CA MET A 174 -14.53 -23.28 11.28
C MET A 174 -13.23 -24.05 11.04
N ASN A 175 -13.30 -25.24 10.44
CA ASN A 175 -12.13 -26.04 10.11
C ASN A 175 -11.22 -25.32 9.10
N LYS A 176 -11.80 -24.75 8.03
CA LYS A 176 -11.05 -23.94 7.04
C LYS A 176 -10.38 -22.71 7.66
N LEU A 177 -10.98 -22.11 8.70
CA LEU A 177 -10.38 -20.98 9.41
C LEU A 177 -9.26 -21.44 10.35
N LYS A 178 -9.42 -22.58 11.04
CA LYS A 178 -8.38 -23.19 11.86
C LYS A 178 -7.13 -23.56 11.05
N GLU A 179 -7.30 -24.13 9.85
CA GLU A 179 -6.17 -24.41 8.96
C GLU A 179 -5.35 -23.15 8.61
N LYS A 180 -6.01 -21.98 8.55
CA LYS A 180 -5.33 -20.70 8.31
C LYS A 180 -4.70 -20.11 9.56
N GLU A 181 -5.09 -20.54 10.75
CA GLU A 181 -4.60 -20.03 12.03
C GLU A 181 -3.09 -20.31 12.17
N ASP A 182 -2.66 -21.53 11.86
CA ASP A 182 -1.25 -21.92 11.91
C ASP A 182 -0.40 -21.09 10.96
N TYR A 183 -0.85 -20.90 9.72
CA TYR A 183 -0.19 -20.05 8.72
C TYR A 183 -0.09 -18.59 9.17
N ILE A 184 -1.17 -18.05 9.75
CA ILE A 184 -1.18 -16.67 10.29
C ILE A 184 -0.22 -16.55 11.48
N ASN A 185 -0.14 -17.57 12.34
CA ASN A 185 0.79 -17.57 13.47
C ASN A 185 2.24 -17.63 13.00
N GLU A 186 2.56 -18.41 11.96
CA GLU A 186 3.89 -18.42 11.34
C GLU A 186 4.24 -17.04 10.75
N LEU A 187 3.30 -16.41 10.05
CA LEU A 187 3.46 -15.05 9.53
C LEU A 187 3.68 -14.02 10.64
N LYS A 188 2.97 -14.12 11.77
CA LYS A 188 3.19 -13.25 12.95
C LYS A 188 4.59 -13.41 13.51
N LEU A 189 5.11 -14.64 13.59
CA LEU A 189 6.48 -14.89 14.04
C LEU A 189 7.49 -14.24 13.08
N LYS A 190 7.32 -14.40 11.77
CA LYS A 190 8.15 -13.75 10.73
C LYS A 190 8.06 -12.22 10.78
N LEU A 191 6.87 -11.67 11.01
CA LEU A 191 6.69 -10.23 11.16
C LEU A 191 7.41 -9.71 12.40
N ASN A 192 7.35 -10.42 13.53
CA ASN A 192 8.03 -10.02 14.76
C ASN A 192 9.56 -10.14 14.64
N SER A 193 10.08 -11.16 13.96
CA SER A 193 11.52 -11.21 13.66
C SER A 193 11.94 -10.09 12.71
N GLY A 194 11.14 -9.80 11.67
CA GLY A 194 11.36 -8.68 10.76
C GLY A 194 11.35 -7.32 11.46
N LYS A 195 10.40 -7.08 12.38
CA LYS A 195 10.35 -5.86 13.20
C LYS A 195 11.60 -5.71 14.06
N ARG A 196 12.04 -6.78 14.73
CA ARG A 196 13.29 -6.77 15.53
C ARG A 196 14.50 -6.47 14.65
N ALA A 197 14.60 -7.10 13.48
CA ALA A 197 15.68 -6.86 12.54
C ALA A 197 15.67 -5.40 12.03
N LEU A 198 14.49 -4.84 11.73
CA LEU A 198 14.35 -3.45 11.31
C LEU A 198 14.80 -2.47 12.39
N SER A 199 14.52 -2.74 13.67
CA SER A 199 15.02 -1.92 14.78
C SER A 199 16.54 -1.95 14.91
N ILE A 200 17.17 -3.08 14.56
CA ILE A 200 18.63 -3.27 14.65
C ILE A 200 19.35 -2.76 13.39
N LYS A 201 18.67 -2.78 12.23
CA LYS A 201 19.24 -2.43 10.92
C LYS A 201 19.99 -1.09 10.90
N PRO A 202 19.46 0.03 11.43
CA PRO A 202 20.19 1.30 11.46
C PRO A 202 21.52 1.22 12.22
N PHE A 203 21.59 0.41 13.28
CA PHE A 203 22.81 0.22 14.05
C PHE A 203 23.81 -0.66 13.28
N ALA A 204 23.34 -1.73 12.63
CA ALA A 204 24.17 -2.57 11.77
C ALA A 204 24.74 -1.78 10.58
N ASP A 205 23.90 -0.98 9.92
CA ASP A 205 24.30 -0.10 8.82
C ASP A 205 25.35 0.93 9.31
N ARG A 206 25.14 1.53 10.50
CA ARG A 206 26.11 2.44 11.12
C ARG A 206 27.45 1.76 11.41
N VAL A 207 27.45 0.54 11.96
CA VAL A 207 28.68 -0.21 12.22
C VAL A 207 29.41 -0.51 10.91
N ASN A 208 28.69 -0.90 9.87
CA ASN A 208 29.29 -1.15 8.55
C ASN A 208 29.89 0.14 7.94
N SER A 209 29.18 1.27 8.04
CA SER A 209 29.71 2.56 7.58
C SER A 209 30.95 2.98 8.37
N LEU A 210 30.92 2.87 9.71
CA LEU A 210 32.06 3.18 10.56
C LEU A 210 33.25 2.28 10.29
N ASN A 211 33.04 0.97 10.09
CA ASN A 211 34.11 0.05 9.70
C ASN A 211 34.73 0.47 8.35
N GLY A 212 33.91 0.90 7.38
CA GLY A 212 34.40 1.45 6.13
C GLY A 212 35.22 2.74 6.31
N GLU A 213 34.83 3.62 7.24
CA GLU A 213 35.58 4.83 7.58
C GLU A 213 36.88 4.53 8.34
N VAL A 214 36.88 3.55 9.23
CA VAL A 214 38.07 3.07 9.95
C VAL A 214 39.10 2.54 8.96
N VAL A 215 38.70 1.66 8.04
CA VAL A 215 39.59 1.13 6.99
C VAL A 215 40.21 2.28 6.16
N LYS A 216 39.39 3.26 5.74
CA LYS A 216 39.89 4.45 5.02
C LYS A 216 40.86 5.29 5.88
N SER A 217 40.61 5.38 7.18
CA SER A 217 41.45 6.15 8.11
C SER A 217 42.75 5.43 8.40
N GLU A 218 42.75 4.11 8.53
CA GLU A 218 43.94 3.26 8.65
C GLU A 218 44.82 3.37 7.40
N GLU A 219 44.22 3.37 6.20
CA GLU A 219 44.94 3.61 4.95
C GLU A 219 45.58 5.01 4.91
N LYS A 220 44.82 6.05 5.30
CA LYS A 220 45.35 7.42 5.40
C LYS A 220 46.51 7.51 6.40
N LEU A 221 46.36 6.91 7.58
CA LEU A 221 47.37 6.92 8.63
C LEU A 221 48.64 6.16 8.18
N LYS A 222 48.47 5.03 7.50
CA LYS A 222 49.58 4.29 6.89
C LYS A 222 50.32 5.12 5.85
N ASN A 223 49.61 5.86 5.00
CA ASN A 223 50.22 6.75 4.00
C ASN A 223 50.90 7.96 4.65
N LEU A 224 50.29 8.55 5.67
CA LEU A 224 50.87 9.68 6.41
C LEU A 224 52.12 9.27 7.18
N ASN A 225 52.13 8.09 7.82
CA ASN A 225 53.31 7.56 8.49
C ASN A 225 54.46 7.29 7.52
N LYS A 226 54.18 6.75 6.32
CA LYS A 226 55.19 6.62 5.27
C LYS A 226 55.78 7.98 4.89
N ALA A 227 54.92 8.97 4.63
CA ALA A 227 55.35 10.31 4.30
C ALA A 227 56.15 10.98 5.42
N PHE A 228 55.76 10.75 6.68
CA PHE A 228 56.49 11.24 7.86
C PHE A 228 57.86 10.59 7.97
N GLU A 229 57.97 9.27 7.80
CA GLU A 229 59.26 8.58 7.80
C GLU A 229 60.18 9.08 6.68
N ASP A 230 59.63 9.33 5.49
CA ASP A 230 60.40 9.90 4.37
C ASP A 230 60.88 11.33 4.68
N LYS A 231 60.01 12.17 5.27
CA LYS A 231 60.39 13.53 5.71
C LYS A 231 61.39 13.52 6.86
N LYS A 232 61.28 12.58 7.80
CA LYS A 232 62.21 12.39 8.90
C LYS A 232 63.60 12.01 8.38
N LYS A 233 63.69 11.10 7.40
CA LYS A 233 64.97 10.76 6.73
C LYS A 233 65.60 11.98 6.06
N LEU A 234 64.80 12.79 5.35
CA LEU A 234 65.28 14.03 4.74
C LEU A 234 65.76 15.03 5.79
N PHE A 235 65.03 15.16 6.91
CA PHE A 235 65.43 16.03 8.01
C PHE A 235 66.74 15.57 8.65
N THR A 236 66.90 14.28 8.94
CA THR A 236 68.15 13.75 9.51
C THR A 236 69.33 13.94 8.57
N ALA A 237 69.13 13.76 7.26
CA ALA A 237 70.17 14.01 6.27
C ALA A 237 70.57 15.50 6.23
N ALA A 238 69.57 16.41 6.23
CA ALA A 238 69.82 17.85 6.28
C ALA A 238 70.48 18.29 7.60
N GLU A 239 70.10 17.68 8.72
CA GLU A 239 70.71 17.93 10.03
C GLU A 239 72.17 17.46 10.07
N ASP A 240 72.47 16.29 9.50
CA ASP A 240 73.84 15.79 9.36
C ASP A 240 74.69 16.67 8.46
N ASP A 241 74.14 17.13 7.33
CA ASP A 241 74.84 18.05 6.43
C ASP A 241 75.07 19.42 7.09
N TYR A 242 74.11 19.91 7.87
CA TYR A 242 74.30 21.10 8.70
C TYR A 242 75.40 20.90 9.76
N LYS A 243 75.43 19.75 10.46
CA LYS A 243 76.49 19.41 11.43
C LYS A 243 77.87 19.31 10.78
N LYS A 244 77.96 18.76 9.57
CA LYS A 244 79.20 18.73 8.78
C LYS A 244 79.64 20.14 8.40
N ALA A 245 78.72 20.99 7.92
CA ALA A 245 79.02 22.38 7.57
C ALA A 245 79.47 23.19 8.81
N LEU A 246 78.82 22.98 9.97
CA LEU A 246 79.20 23.61 11.23
C LEU A 246 80.58 23.15 11.71
N SER A 247 80.89 21.86 11.60
CA SER A 247 82.23 21.33 11.90
C SER A 247 83.30 21.89 10.97
N ARG A 248 83.01 22.04 9.67
CA ARG A 248 83.92 22.71 8.73
C ARG A 248 84.14 24.16 9.13
N LYS A 249 83.08 24.92 9.40
CA LYS A 249 83.20 26.30 9.91
C LYS A 249 84.06 26.36 11.19
N ASN A 250 83.82 25.48 12.17
CA ASN A 250 84.54 25.53 13.44
C ASN A 250 86.00 25.08 13.35
N ASN A 251 86.36 24.20 12.41
CA ASN A 251 87.73 23.70 12.28
C ASN A 251 88.55 24.48 11.25
N GLU A 252 87.96 24.81 10.10
CA GLU A 252 88.64 25.49 9.00
C GLU A 252 88.72 27.00 9.24
N LEU A 253 87.72 27.64 9.85
CA LEU A 253 87.76 29.09 10.08
C LEU A 253 88.88 29.49 11.05
N PRO A 254 89.12 28.82 12.20
CA PRO A 254 90.26 29.16 13.05
C PRO A 254 91.60 28.84 12.40
N ALA A 255 91.67 27.79 11.58
CA ALA A 255 92.89 27.46 10.83
C ALA A 255 93.20 28.54 9.77
N LEU A 256 92.18 29.05 9.08
CA LEU A 256 92.31 30.15 8.12
C LEU A 256 92.66 31.48 8.81
N ILE A 257 92.05 31.78 9.96
CA ILE A 257 92.40 32.96 10.78
C ILE A 257 93.85 32.86 11.28
N ARG A 258 94.30 31.66 11.70
CA ARG A 258 95.69 31.43 12.10
C ARG A 258 96.65 31.59 10.91
N ARG A 259 96.29 31.06 9.74
CA ARG A 259 97.07 31.21 8.49
C ARG A 259 97.19 32.68 8.07
N GLU A 260 96.10 33.44 8.18
CA GLU A 260 96.09 34.89 7.95
C GLU A 260 97.02 35.60 8.94
N GLY A 261 96.97 35.25 10.22
CA GLY A 261 97.88 35.77 11.25
C GLY A 261 99.36 35.43 10.98
N GLU A 262 99.67 34.20 10.58
CA GLU A 262 101.03 33.75 10.22
C GLU A 262 101.55 34.51 8.99
N LEU A 263 100.70 34.75 7.98
CA LEU A 263 101.06 35.55 6.81
C LEU A 263 101.29 37.03 7.16
N ASN A 264 100.46 37.61 8.03
CA ASN A 264 100.65 38.98 8.50
C ASN A 264 101.94 39.13 9.33
N GLN A 265 102.28 38.13 10.17
CA GLN A 265 103.58 38.10 10.86
C GLN A 265 104.76 37.98 9.89
N ALA A 266 104.62 37.21 8.80
CA ALA A 266 105.65 37.12 7.77
C ALA A 266 105.87 38.47 7.06
N ILE A 267 104.79 39.22 6.79
CA ILE A 267 104.87 40.58 6.23
C ILE A 267 105.60 41.51 7.21
N GLU A 268 105.24 41.50 8.51
CA GLU A 268 105.93 42.30 9.53
C GLU A 268 107.43 41.96 9.65
N ILE A 269 107.80 40.68 9.49
CA ILE A 269 109.20 40.25 9.51
C ILE A 269 109.95 40.78 8.28
N GLU A 270 109.31 40.76 7.10
CA GLU A 270 109.92 41.31 5.89
C GLU A 270 110.11 42.84 6.00
N ASP A 271 109.11 43.56 6.54
CA ASP A 271 109.24 45.00 6.82
C ASP A 271 110.36 45.30 7.82
N LYS A 272 110.46 44.51 8.91
CA LYS A 272 111.55 44.62 9.90
C LYS A 272 112.92 44.33 9.29
N LYS A 273 113.01 43.35 8.39
CA LYS A 273 114.24 43.03 7.65
C LYS A 273 114.65 44.17 6.73
N GLU A 274 113.70 44.82 6.06
CA GLU A 274 113.98 45.98 5.19
C GLU A 274 114.50 47.19 6.01
N ILE A 275 113.98 47.40 7.21
CA ILE A 275 114.50 48.42 8.15
C ILE A 275 115.92 48.07 8.61
N LEU A 276 116.18 46.81 9.00
CA LEU A 276 117.50 46.34 9.42
C LEU A 276 118.55 46.41 8.29
N GLU A 277 118.17 46.19 7.02
CA GLU A 277 119.08 46.40 5.89
C GLU A 277 119.45 47.87 5.73
N LYS A 278 118.51 48.80 5.91
CA LYS A 278 118.79 50.25 5.90
C LYS A 278 119.70 50.67 7.06
N GLU A 279 119.50 50.10 8.25
CA GLU A 279 120.37 50.34 9.42
C GLU A 279 121.78 49.76 9.22
N LYS A 280 121.89 48.56 8.66
CA LYS A 280 123.17 47.93 8.30
C LYS A 280 123.93 48.80 7.28
N ASP A 281 123.26 49.30 6.25
CA ASP A 281 123.89 50.16 5.23
C ASP A 281 124.32 51.52 5.81
N ALA A 282 123.58 52.07 6.77
CA ALA A 282 123.97 53.27 7.51
C ALA A 282 125.21 53.02 8.39
N ALA A 283 125.23 51.91 9.13
CA ALA A 283 126.37 51.51 9.95
C ALA A 283 127.63 51.21 9.12
N LEU A 284 127.49 50.63 7.92
CA LEU A 284 128.60 50.44 6.99
C LEU A 284 129.16 51.77 6.49
N LYS A 285 128.32 52.77 6.22
CA LYS A 285 128.77 54.13 5.85
C LYS A 285 129.52 54.81 6.99
N GLU A 286 129.09 54.66 8.24
CA GLU A 286 129.84 55.16 9.40
C GLU A 286 131.17 54.42 9.58
N TYR A 287 131.18 53.09 9.44
CA TYR A 287 132.39 52.29 9.52
C TYR A 287 133.46 52.72 8.50
N PHE A 288 133.07 52.97 7.25
CA PHE A 288 134.02 53.46 6.24
C PHE A 288 134.56 54.87 6.53
N LYS A 289 133.75 55.77 7.12
CA LYS A 289 134.23 57.10 7.55
C LYS A 289 135.27 57.00 8.67
N VAL A 290 134.98 56.22 9.70
CA VAL A 290 135.89 56.02 10.84
C VAL A 290 137.18 55.31 10.40
N LYS A 291 137.09 54.42 9.41
CA LYS A 291 138.26 53.74 8.82
C LYS A 291 139.18 54.70 8.07
N ASP A 292 138.62 55.61 7.26
CA ASP A 292 139.43 56.62 6.55
C ASP A 292 140.12 57.59 7.52
N GLU A 293 139.46 57.96 8.63
CA GLU A 293 140.07 58.75 9.71
C GLU A 293 141.21 57.99 10.40
N TYR A 294 141.05 56.68 10.63
CA TYR A 294 142.07 55.82 11.23
C TYR A 294 143.32 55.68 10.33
N GLU A 295 143.15 55.49 9.02
CA GLU A 295 144.28 55.41 8.07
C GLU A 295 145.03 56.76 7.93
N GLY A 296 144.34 57.89 8.14
CA GLY A 296 144.96 59.22 8.23
C GLY A 296 145.84 59.39 9.47
N HIS A 297 145.36 58.92 10.63
CA HIS A 297 146.12 58.96 11.88
C HIS A 297 147.31 58.00 11.90
N GLU A 298 147.21 56.84 11.23
CA GLU A 298 148.31 55.86 11.15
C GLU A 298 149.51 56.37 10.33
N LYS A 299 149.26 57.17 9.27
CA LYS A 299 150.34 57.83 8.51
C LYS A 299 151.07 58.90 9.32
N GLY A 300 150.33 59.70 10.10
CA GLY A 300 150.94 60.70 11.00
C GLY A 300 151.78 60.08 12.11
N LEU A 301 151.41 58.89 12.60
CA LEU A 301 152.16 58.17 13.63
C LEU A 301 153.51 57.64 13.12
N LYS A 302 153.60 57.26 11.84
CA LYS A 302 154.86 56.82 11.20
C LYS A 302 155.88 57.95 11.03
N GLU A 303 155.46 59.16 10.66
CA GLU A 303 156.35 60.32 10.52
C GLU A 303 156.93 60.79 11.88
N ILE A 304 156.19 60.62 12.98
CA ILE A 304 156.65 60.98 14.32
C ILE A 304 157.64 59.94 14.86
N THR A 305 157.48 58.66 14.55
CA THR A 305 158.42 57.60 14.97
C THR A 305 159.76 57.69 14.25
N ASP A 306 159.79 58.02 12.95
CA ASP A 306 161.05 58.14 12.20
C ASP A 306 161.89 59.34 12.67
N ASN A 307 161.25 60.43 13.10
CA ASN A 307 161.92 61.60 13.70
C ASN A 307 162.46 61.31 15.12
N LYS A 308 161.82 60.42 15.87
CA LYS A 308 162.26 60.02 17.21
C LYS A 308 163.55 59.19 17.15
N ASP A 309 163.66 58.27 16.19
CA ASP A 309 164.84 57.41 16.03
C ASP A 309 166.08 58.17 15.53
N LEU A 310 165.90 59.26 14.78
CA LEU A 310 167.00 60.13 14.34
C LEU A 310 167.62 60.92 15.52
N CYS A 311 166.77 61.40 16.43
CA CYS A 311 167.18 62.12 17.65
C CYS A 311 167.84 61.18 18.68
N GLN A 312 167.44 59.91 18.74
CA GLN A 312 168.05 58.93 19.65
C GLN A 312 169.51 58.60 19.27
N LYS A 313 169.81 58.50 17.97
CA LYS A 313 171.18 58.29 17.47
C LYS A 313 172.12 59.48 17.72
N THR A 314 171.59 60.69 17.88
CA THR A 314 172.39 61.88 18.21
C THR A 314 172.72 61.97 19.70
N ILE A 315 171.84 61.46 20.57
CA ILE A 315 172.03 61.41 22.02
C ILE A 315 173.09 60.36 22.41
N ASP A 316 173.11 59.20 21.75
CA ASP A 316 174.09 58.14 22.05
C ASP A 316 175.54 58.55 21.69
N ASN A 317 175.73 59.34 20.63
CA ASN A 317 177.05 59.86 20.25
C ASN A 317 177.60 60.92 21.22
N LEU A 318 176.74 61.74 21.84
CA LEU A 318 177.14 62.75 22.83
C LEU A 318 177.41 62.15 24.22
N THR A 319 176.89 60.95 24.49
CA THR A 319 177.07 60.24 25.77
C THR A 319 178.45 59.57 25.84
N CYS A 320 178.98 59.07 24.72
CA CYS A 320 180.35 58.54 24.61
C CYS A 320 181.46 59.61 24.73
N GLU A 321 181.19 60.90 24.46
CA GLU A 321 182.17 61.98 24.69
C GLU A 321 182.22 62.44 26.16
N LYS A 322 181.15 62.22 26.93
CA LYS A 322 181.01 62.73 28.31
C LYS A 322 181.78 61.91 29.35
N GLU A 323 182.00 60.61 29.10
CA GLU A 323 182.80 59.75 30.01
C GLU A 323 184.32 59.94 29.87
N ARG A 324 184.80 60.69 28.87
CA ARG A 324 186.24 61.01 28.72
C ARG A 324 186.73 62.15 29.63
N ILE A 325 185.86 62.92 30.29
CA ILE A 325 186.26 64.16 31.00
C ILE A 325 185.43 64.42 32.28
N LYS A 326 185.79 63.88 33.47
CA LYS A 326 185.81 64.64 34.76
C LYS A 326 186.33 63.89 36.01
N VAL A 327 186.99 64.67 36.88
CA VAL A 327 187.81 64.30 38.06
C VAL A 327 187.13 64.66 39.41
N GLU A 328 187.48 63.90 40.46
CA GLU A 328 186.88 63.84 41.81
C GLU A 328 187.06 65.06 42.76
N PRO A 329 186.13 65.26 43.73
CA PRO A 329 186.15 66.38 44.68
C PRO A 329 186.87 66.15 46.03
N GLU A 330 187.24 64.91 46.40
CA GLU A 330 187.76 64.63 47.76
C GLU A 330 189.23 65.05 47.99
N LYS A 331 190.04 65.19 46.93
CA LYS A 331 191.46 65.58 47.07
C LYS A 331 191.71 67.09 47.19
N ARG A 332 190.67 67.92 47.04
CA ARG A 332 190.74 69.38 47.14
C ARG A 332 190.77 69.90 48.59
N ASN A 333 190.27 69.12 49.55
CA ASN A 333 190.16 69.56 50.96
C ASN A 333 191.45 69.36 51.78
N LYS A 334 192.40 68.52 51.33
CA LYS A 334 193.71 68.38 52.01
C LYS A 334 194.66 69.57 51.78
N ALA A 335 194.36 70.44 50.80
CA ALA A 335 195.17 71.63 50.52
C ALA A 335 194.85 72.82 51.43
N VAL A 336 193.72 72.80 52.15
CA VAL A 336 193.25 73.97 52.92
C VAL A 336 193.63 73.89 54.40
N GLU A 337 193.81 72.69 54.98
CA GLU A 337 194.22 72.58 56.39
C GLU A 337 195.74 72.75 56.62
N GLY A 338 196.56 72.69 55.56
CA GLY A 338 197.97 73.11 55.64
C GLY A 338 198.14 74.61 55.87
N SER A 339 197.19 75.43 55.39
CA SER A 339 197.26 76.89 55.49
C SER A 339 196.99 77.42 56.91
N LYS A 340 196.35 76.64 57.78
CA LYS A 340 195.96 77.09 59.14
C LYS A 340 196.96 76.72 60.24
N VAL A 341 197.94 75.86 59.96
CA VAL A 341 199.01 75.55 60.91
C VAL A 341 200.24 76.44 60.66
N GLU A 342 200.44 76.92 59.43
CA GLU A 342 201.46 77.92 59.10
C GLU A 342 201.15 79.30 59.74
N GLU A 343 199.87 79.67 59.89
CA GLU A 343 199.47 80.87 60.66
C GLU A 343 199.76 80.76 62.17
N LYS A 344 199.96 79.56 62.72
CA LYS A 344 200.38 79.37 64.12
C LYS A 344 201.90 79.42 64.36
N TYR A 345 202.71 79.66 63.33
CA TYR A 345 204.09 80.11 63.52
C TYR A 345 204.17 81.58 63.98
N ASN A 346 203.16 82.42 63.71
CA ASN A 346 203.31 83.88 63.81
C ASN A 346 202.67 84.59 65.02
N GLU A 347 202.01 83.88 65.96
CA GLU A 347 201.30 84.51 67.10
C GLU A 347 201.90 84.25 68.52
N ALA A 348 203.01 83.52 68.64
CA ALA A 348 203.58 83.15 69.96
C ALA A 348 205.12 83.03 69.97
N LEU A 349 206.00 84.03 69.73
CA LEU A 349 206.08 85.45 70.09
C LEU A 349 204.76 86.21 70.25
N LYS A 350 204.05 86.07 71.37
CA LYS A 350 204.52 85.76 72.74
C LYS A 350 204.84 84.31 73.07
#